data_AF-D8M3I3-F1
#
_entry.id   AF-D8M3I3-F1
#
_cell.length_a   1.000
_cell.length_b   1.000
_cell.length_c   1.000
_cell.angle_alpha   90.00
_cell.angle_beta   90.00
_cell.angle_gamma   90.00
#
_symmetry.space_group_name_H-M   'P 1'
#
loop_
_entity.id
_entity.type
_entity.pdbx_description
1 polymer ?
#
loop_
_entity_poly.entity_id
_entity_poly.type
_entity_poly.pdbx_seq_one_letter_code
_entity_poly.pdbx_strand_id
1 'polypeptide(L)' 'MTLGSSFPKNTPLSPKRGNREYYKGNGCRPTGRHTSHGGYICEKDKAVVFDVPDLTNFKLKPYVAFSTPKVK' A
#
# COMPACT_ATOMS: atom_id res chain seq x y z
N MET A 1 -16.48 11.00 -26.78
CA MET A 1 -15.34 10.94 -25.84
C MET A 1 -14.44 12.12 -26.17
N THR A 2 -14.70 13.29 -25.59
CA THR A 2 -13.86 14.46 -25.88
C THR A 2 -12.54 14.28 -25.16
N LEU A 3 -11.47 14.14 -25.95
CA LEU A 3 -10.07 14.30 -25.53
C LEU A 3 -9.87 15.77 -25.13
N GLY A 4 -10.45 16.16 -24.00
CA GLY A 4 -10.37 17.50 -23.44
C GLY A 4 -9.09 17.65 -22.65
N SER A 5 -8.24 18.59 -23.08
CA SER A 5 -6.95 18.95 -22.49
C SER A 5 -7.06 19.64 -21.12
N SER A 6 -8.25 19.72 -20.51
CA SER A 6 -8.47 20.41 -19.24
C SER A 6 -8.79 19.42 -18.12
N PHE A 7 -7.95 19.43 -17.08
CA PHE A 7 -8.20 18.66 -15.88
C PHE A 7 -9.30 19.34 -15.04
N PRO A 8 -10.28 18.58 -14.49
CA PRO A 8 -11.33 19.13 -13.64
C PRO A 8 -10.76 19.82 -12.39
N LYS A 9 -11.13 21.10 -12.21
CA LYS A 9 -10.63 21.97 -11.12
C LYS A 9 -11.08 21.53 -9.72
N ASN A 10 -12.18 20.78 -9.61
CA ASN A 10 -12.78 20.35 -8.35
C ASN A 10 -12.54 18.85 -8.04
N THR A 11 -11.39 18.31 -8.45
CA THR A 11 -11.00 16.93 -8.11
C THR A 11 -10.00 16.90 -6.94
N PRO A 12 -9.99 15.84 -6.11
CA PRO A 12 -8.99 15.69 -5.07
C PRO A 12 -7.58 15.76 -5.64
N LEU A 13 -6.72 16.60 -5.05
CA LEU A 13 -5.34 16.76 -5.50
C LEU A 13 -4.57 15.45 -5.34
N SER A 14 -3.80 15.07 -6.36
CA SER A 14 -2.83 13.98 -6.25
C SER A 14 -1.47 14.53 -5.79
N PRO A 15 -0.55 13.67 -5.30
CA PRO A 15 0.80 14.09 -4.91
C PRO A 15 1.61 14.76 -6.04
N LYS A 16 1.18 14.65 -7.30
CA LYS A 16 1.87 15.20 -8.48
C LYS A 16 1.31 16.55 -8.95
N ARG A 17 0.30 17.09 -8.26
CA ARG A 17 -0.49 18.24 -8.72
C ARG A 17 -0.32 19.50 -7.89
N GLY A 18 0.39 19.43 -6.77
CA GLY A 18 0.74 20.58 -5.95
C GLY A 18 2.10 21.18 -6.29
N ASN A 19 2.46 22.25 -5.58
CA ASN A 19 3.78 22.87 -5.63
C ASN A 19 4.83 22.04 -4.85
N ARG A 20 6.06 22.56 -4.73
CA ARG A 20 7.16 21.90 -4.01
C ARG A 20 6.86 21.58 -2.54
N GLU A 21 6.05 22.41 -1.89
CA GLU A 21 5.72 22.31 -0.46
C GLU A 21 4.52 21.39 -0.21
N TYR A 22 3.79 21.03 -1.26
CA TYR A 22 2.64 20.16 -1.15
C TYR A 22 3.06 18.70 -0.99
N TYR A 23 2.92 18.18 0.22
CA TYR A 23 3.10 16.76 0.51
C TYR A 23 1.75 16.08 0.72
N LYS A 24 1.48 15.03 -0.05
CA LYS A 24 0.35 14.12 0.16
C LYS A 24 0.86 12.68 0.23
N GLY A 25 0.61 12.02 1.35
CA GLY A 25 0.97 10.62 1.57
C GLY A 25 0.07 9.64 0.81
N ASN A 26 0.54 8.40 0.68
CA ASN A 26 -0.15 7.30 -0.02
C ASN A 26 -0.84 6.31 0.94
N GLY A 27 -1.14 6.73 2.18
CA GLY A 27 -1.73 5.85 3.19
C GLY A 27 -0.77 4.80 3.77
N CYS A 28 0.54 4.94 3.54
CA CYS A 28 1.56 4.09 4.15
C CYS A 28 1.61 4.32 5.67
N ARG A 29 1.83 3.25 6.43
CA ARG A 29 2.05 3.35 7.89
C ARG A 29 3.40 4.01 8.17
N PRO A 30 3.51 4.88 9.17
CA PRO A 30 4.79 5.50 9.53
C PRO A 30 5.70 4.48 10.23
N THR A 31 6.88 4.22 9.66
CA THR A 31 7.87 3.26 10.18
C THR A 31 8.76 3.85 11.28
N GLY A 32 8.53 5.09 11.69
CA GLY A 32 9.43 5.80 12.59
C GLY A 32 9.04 7.25 12.80
N ARG A 33 10.04 8.11 13.03
CA ARG A 33 9.83 9.53 13.38
C ARG A 33 10.81 10.47 12.67
N HIS A 34 10.38 11.72 12.47
CA HIS A 34 11.26 12.79 12.03
C HIS A 34 12.15 13.28 13.18
N THR A 35 13.33 13.80 12.81
CA THR A 35 14.27 14.49 13.72
C THR A 35 14.09 16.00 13.63
N SER A 36 14.59 16.73 14.63
CA SER A 36 14.57 18.20 14.65
C SER A 36 15.25 18.85 13.43
N HIS A 37 16.22 18.15 12.83
CA HIS A 37 16.99 18.63 11.68
C HIS A 37 16.52 18.03 10.34
N GLY A 38 15.28 17.53 10.26
CA GLY A 38 14.67 17.08 9.00
C GLY A 38 15.07 15.67 8.53
N GLY A 39 15.97 14.99 9.24
CA GLY A 39 16.23 13.55 9.04
C GLY A 39 15.07 12.67 9.51
N TYR A 40 15.13 11.37 9.22
CA TYR A 40 14.13 10.38 9.62
C TYR A 40 14.81 9.20 10.32
N ILE A 41 14.27 8.78 11.47
CA ILE A 41 14.75 7.61 12.22
C ILE A 41 13.74 6.49 12.05
N CYS A 42 14.17 5.38 11.45
CA CYS A 42 13.36 4.16 11.31
C CYS A 42 13.37 3.38 12.63
N GLU A 43 12.19 3.09 13.18
CA GLU A 43 12.00 2.32 14.40
C GLU A 43 11.65 0.88 14.02
N LYS A 44 12.47 -0.09 14.42
CA LYS A 44 12.27 -1.51 14.07
C LYS A 44 10.95 -2.07 14.60
N ASP A 45 10.50 -1.58 15.75
CA ASP A 45 9.26 -2.04 16.40
C ASP A 45 8.00 -1.65 15.60
N LYS A 46 8.09 -0.61 14.76
CA LYS A 46 6.98 -0.17 13.88
C LYS A 46 7.04 -0.79 12.49
N ALA A 47 8.11 -1.53 12.18
CA ALA A 47 8.23 -2.21 10.90
C ALA A 47 7.26 -3.40 10.85
N VAL A 48 6.54 -3.52 9.74
CA VAL A 48 5.65 -4.68 9.51
C VAL A 48 6.53 -5.88 9.18
N VAL A 49 6.50 -6.90 10.04
CA VAL A 49 7.13 -8.19 9.80
C VAL A 49 6.08 -9.18 9.33
N PHE A 50 6.37 -9.88 8.24
CA PHE A 50 5.54 -10.97 7.74
C PHE A 50 6.21 -12.28 8.11
N ASP A 51 5.72 -12.91 9.17
CA ASP A 51 6.19 -14.22 9.60
C ASP A 51 5.63 -15.29 8.66
N VAL A 52 6.43 -15.66 7.66
CA VAL A 52 6.06 -16.68 6.67
C VAL A 52 6.58 -18.03 7.17
N PRO A 53 5.71 -19.03 7.38
CA PRO A 53 6.15 -20.38 7.73
C PRO A 53 6.85 -21.05 6.54
N ASP A 54 7.69 -22.05 6.81
CA ASP A 54 8.26 -22.86 5.72
C ASP A 54 7.15 -23.68 5.03
N LEU A 55 7.09 -23.58 3.70
CA LEU A 55 6.05 -24.18 2.86
C LEU A 55 6.58 -25.33 2.01
N THR A 56 7.79 -25.83 2.28
CA THR A 56 8.35 -26.96 1.54
C THR A 56 7.41 -28.18 1.61
N ASN A 57 6.99 -28.68 0.45
CA ASN A 57 6.06 -29.82 0.27
C ASN A 57 4.61 -29.64 0.76
N PHE A 58 4.13 -28.40 0.88
CA PHE A 58 2.73 -28.15 1.27
C PHE A 58 1.73 -28.66 0.21
N LYS A 59 0.81 -29.53 0.62
CA LYS A 59 -0.14 -30.21 -0.28
C LYS A 59 -1.33 -29.34 -0.69
N LEU A 60 -1.67 -28.33 0.11
CA LEU A 60 -2.83 -27.48 -0.13
C LEU A 60 -2.51 -26.42 -1.19
N LYS A 61 -3.47 -26.20 -2.08
CA LYS A 61 -3.42 -25.22 -3.17
C LYS A 61 -4.46 -24.12 -2.91
N PRO A 62 -4.31 -22.92 -3.52
CA PRO A 62 -5.28 -21.83 -3.35
C PRO A 62 -6.69 -22.18 -3.86
N TYR A 63 -6.81 -23.21 -4.69
CA TYR A 63 -8.08 -23.65 -5.27
C TYR A 63 -8.34 -25.12 -4.99
N VAL A 64 -9.64 -25.45 -4.96
CA VAL A 64 -10.15 -26.82 -4.86
C VAL A 64 -10.77 -27.20 -6.21
N ALA A 65 -10.83 -28.50 -6.52
CA ALA A 65 -11.50 -29.00 -7.72
C ALA A 65 -12.99 -28.64 -7.71
N PHE A 66 -13.54 -28.27 -8.87
CA PHE A 66 -14.95 -27.91 -8.99
C PHE A 66 -15.92 -29.05 -8.64
N SER A 67 -15.46 -30.29 -8.74
CA SER A 67 -16.25 -31.50 -8.44
C SER A 67 -16.50 -31.72 -6.94
N THR A 68 -15.79 -31.02 -6.05
CA THR A 68 -15.98 -31.23 -4.61
C THR A 68 -17.28 -30.57 -4.13
N PRO A 69 -18.15 -31.28 -3.40
CA PRO A 69 -19.38 -30.70 -2.86
C PRO A 69 -19.08 -29.64 -1.80
N LYS A 70 -19.83 -28.54 -1.81
CA LYS A 70 -19.78 -27.51 -0.75
C LYS A 70 -20.54 -28.03 0.47
N VAL A 71 -19.84 -28.19 1.58
CA VAL A 71 -20.46 -28.52 2.87
C VAL A 71 -21.06 -27.24 3.45
N LYS A 72 -22.32 -27.30 3.90
CA LYS A 72 -23.07 -26.18 4.48
C LYS A 72 -22.92 -26.16 6.00
#